data_AF-A0A520I7R9-F1
#
_entry.id   AF-A0A520I7R9-F1
#
_cell.length_a   1.000
_cell.length_b   1.000
_cell.length_c   1.000
_cell.angle_alpha   90.00
_cell.angle_beta   90.00
_cell.angle_gamma   90.00
#
_symmetry.space_group_name_H-M   'P 1'
#
loop_
_entity.id
_entity.type
_entity.pdbx_description
1 polymer ?
#
loop_
_entity_poly.entity_id
_entity_poly.type
_entity_poly.pdbx_seq_one_letter_code
_entity_poly.pdbx_strand_id
1 'polypeptide(L)'
;MQALGRIARLDTPLTIYRQHEGGVSKRFAETMAASATRVLAEAHDTRLGDQAPAAAAALVAHNMAKAPVRDLATLKLIGSTLVELESAFLAQHRPDQFDRMLIAAETEKRWTAIRRTALRAGTLGLDAVTASSQPTLEASGTNSLLWSGLIGTARRAQRTLKGSRA
;
A
#
# COMPACT_ATOMS: atom_id res chain seq x y z
N MET A 1 -19.61 -25.87 18.04
CA MET A 1 -18.34 -25.77 17.29
C MET A 1 -17.82 -27.18 17.04
N GLN A 2 -17.84 -27.66 15.79
CA GLN A 2 -17.19 -28.93 15.44
C GLN A 2 -15.69 -28.67 15.26
N ALA A 3 -14.85 -29.51 15.87
CA ALA A 3 -13.41 -29.42 15.73
C ALA A 3 -13.00 -29.85 14.32
N LEU A 4 -12.39 -28.94 13.55
CA LEU A 4 -11.75 -29.29 12.28
C LEU A 4 -10.61 -30.26 12.56
N GLY A 5 -10.52 -31.36 11.79
CA GLY A 5 -9.56 -32.44 12.00
C GLY A 5 -8.08 -32.00 11.94
N ARG A 6 -7.17 -32.89 12.35
CA ARG A 6 -5.73 -32.61 12.38
C ARG A 6 -5.19 -32.41 10.96
N ILE A 7 -4.59 -31.25 10.71
CA ILE A 7 -3.85 -30.96 9.47
C ILE A 7 -2.44 -31.52 9.62
N ALA A 8 -2.03 -32.40 8.70
CA ALA A 8 -0.65 -32.87 8.59
C ALA A 8 0.05 -32.17 7.41
N ARG A 9 1.32 -31.78 7.60
CA ARG A 9 2.15 -31.18 6.54
C ARG A 9 2.92 -32.28 5.82
N LEU A 10 2.93 -32.23 4.50
CA LEU A 10 3.84 -33.02 3.67
C LEU A 10 5.06 -32.15 3.37
N ASP A 11 6.24 -32.59 3.77
CA ASP A 11 7.49 -31.86 3.52
C ASP A 11 7.98 -32.00 2.07
N THR A 12 7.42 -32.95 1.31
CA THR A 12 7.70 -33.13 -0.11
C THR A 12 6.78 -32.22 -0.96
N PRO A 13 7.32 -31.34 -1.81
CA PRO A 13 6.52 -30.58 -2.76
C PRO A 13 5.85 -31.52 -3.77
N LEU A 14 4.56 -31.77 -3.61
CA LEU A 14 3.78 -32.62 -4.53
C LEU A 14 3.27 -31.86 -5.76
N THR A 15 3.49 -30.55 -5.82
CA THR A 15 3.02 -29.71 -6.93
C THR A 15 4.13 -28.79 -7.37
N ILE A 16 4.44 -28.84 -8.67
CA ILE A 16 5.31 -27.85 -9.30
C ILE A 16 4.39 -26.77 -9.88
N TYR A 17 4.26 -25.65 -9.17
CA TYR A 17 3.53 -24.50 -9.70
C TYR A 17 4.40 -23.83 -10.77
N ARG A 18 4.08 -24.07 -12.04
CA ARG A 18 4.75 -23.39 -13.16
C ARG A 18 4.25 -21.95 -13.26
N GLN A 19 5.11 -21.00 -12.87
CA GLN A 19 4.95 -19.61 -13.28
C GLN A 19 5.47 -19.45 -14.72
N HIS A 20 4.56 -19.29 -15.67
CA HIS A 20 4.90 -18.92 -17.04
C HIS A 20 5.03 -17.40 -17.14
N GLU A 21 6.02 -16.89 -17.88
CA GLU A 21 6.18 -15.44 -18.09
C GLU A 21 4.94 -14.77 -18.73
N GLY A 22 4.12 -15.55 -19.44
CA GLY A 22 2.91 -15.10 -20.14
C GLY A 22 1.58 -15.44 -19.47
N GLY A 23 1.55 -15.66 -18.14
CA GLY A 23 0.28 -15.85 -17.43
C GLY A 23 -0.71 -14.74 -17.77
N VAL A 24 -1.95 -15.11 -18.11
CA VAL A 24 -3.04 -14.21 -18.50
C VAL A 24 -3.12 -13.00 -17.54
N SER A 25 -3.02 -13.25 -16.23
CA SER A 25 -3.04 -12.22 -15.18
C SER A 25 -1.89 -11.20 -15.25
N LYS A 26 -0.74 -11.54 -15.83
CA LYS A 26 0.42 -10.64 -15.99
C LYS A 26 0.25 -9.75 -17.22
N ARG A 27 -0.28 -10.30 -18.33
CA ARG A 27 -0.58 -9.55 -19.57
C ARG A 27 -1.65 -8.46 -19.37
N PHE A 28 -2.63 -8.72 -18.50
CA PHE A 28 -3.69 -7.74 -18.21
C PHE A 28 -3.39 -6.85 -17.00
N ALA A 29 -2.26 -7.01 -16.31
CA ALA A 29 -1.94 -6.19 -15.14
C ALA A 29 -1.88 -4.70 -15.49
N GLU A 30 -1.28 -4.35 -16.63
CA GLU A 30 -1.20 -2.97 -17.11
C GLU A 30 -2.57 -2.43 -17.50
N THR A 31 -3.37 -3.24 -18.23
CA THR A 31 -4.75 -2.87 -18.61
C THR A 31 -5.65 -2.67 -17.39
N MET A 32 -5.54 -3.55 -16.38
CA MET A 32 -6.28 -3.44 -15.13
C MET A 32 -5.84 -2.21 -14.34
N ALA A 33 -4.54 -1.94 -14.26
CA ALA A 33 -4.03 -0.75 -13.58
C ALA A 33 -4.53 0.53 -14.28
N ALA A 34 -4.42 0.61 -15.60
CA ALA A 34 -4.91 1.75 -16.39
C ALA A 34 -6.42 1.95 -16.22
N SER A 35 -7.20 0.86 -16.26
CA SER A 35 -8.65 0.92 -16.07
C SER A 35 -9.02 1.36 -14.66
N ALA A 36 -8.34 0.83 -13.63
CA ALA A 36 -8.56 1.23 -12.24
C ALA A 36 -8.19 2.69 -12.00
N THR A 37 -7.08 3.17 -12.58
CA THR A 37 -6.67 4.58 -12.50
C THR A 37 -7.72 5.49 -13.13
N ARG A 38 -8.21 5.13 -14.32
CA ARG A 38 -9.26 5.91 -15.00
C ARG A 38 -10.54 5.98 -14.16
N VAL A 39 -11.04 4.84 -13.69
CA VAL A 39 -12.27 4.79 -12.87
C VAL A 39 -12.13 5.59 -11.57
N LEU A 40 -10.99 5.47 -10.88
CA LEU A 40 -10.75 6.21 -9.64
C LEU A 40 -10.61 7.71 -9.88
N ALA A 41 -9.95 8.13 -10.98
CA ALA A 41 -9.84 9.53 -11.34
C ALA A 41 -11.22 10.12 -11.65
N GLU A 42 -12.00 9.46 -12.50
CA GLU A 42 -13.37 9.88 -12.86
C GLU A 42 -14.30 9.96 -11.64
N ALA A 43 -14.26 8.95 -10.76
CA ALA A 43 -15.12 8.90 -9.57
C ALA A 43 -14.81 10.01 -8.54
N HIS A 44 -13.59 10.53 -8.54
CA HIS A 44 -13.13 11.52 -7.58
C HIS A 44 -12.78 12.87 -8.20
N ASP A 45 -13.06 13.08 -9.49
CA ASP A 45 -12.74 14.30 -10.24
C ASP A 45 -13.34 15.55 -9.59
N THR A 46 -14.64 15.51 -9.26
CA THR A 46 -15.34 16.62 -8.58
C THR A 46 -14.67 17.05 -7.27
N ARG A 47 -13.95 16.14 -6.61
CA ARG A 47 -13.35 16.39 -5.31
C ARG A 47 -11.85 16.69 -5.35
N LEU A 48 -11.11 15.93 -6.15
CA LEU A 48 -9.66 16.05 -6.24
C LEU A 48 -9.23 16.99 -7.39
N GLY A 49 -10.13 17.32 -8.31
CA GLY A 49 -9.87 18.16 -9.48
C GLY A 49 -8.64 17.70 -10.23
N ASP A 50 -7.75 18.64 -10.53
CA ASP A 50 -6.48 18.40 -11.24
C ASP A 50 -5.58 17.33 -10.58
N GLN A 51 -5.77 17.05 -9.29
CA GLN A 51 -5.02 16.00 -8.58
C GLN A 51 -5.61 14.60 -8.78
N ALA A 52 -6.84 14.45 -9.27
CA ALA A 52 -7.52 13.17 -9.39
C ALA A 52 -6.72 12.12 -10.19
N PRO A 53 -6.13 12.45 -11.37
CA PRO A 53 -5.33 11.48 -12.13
C PRO A 53 -4.08 11.02 -11.38
N ALA A 54 -3.36 11.95 -10.74
CA ALA A 54 -2.12 11.65 -10.03
C ALA A 54 -2.39 10.83 -8.76
N ALA A 55 -3.42 11.21 -8.00
CA ALA A 55 -3.88 10.51 -6.81
C ALA A 55 -4.35 9.08 -7.14
N ALA A 56 -5.15 8.92 -8.20
CA ALA A 56 -5.62 7.62 -8.66
C ALA A 56 -4.47 6.71 -9.10
N ALA A 57 -3.51 7.24 -9.87
CA ALA A 57 -2.33 6.48 -10.28
C ALA A 57 -1.49 6.02 -9.07
N ALA A 58 -1.30 6.91 -8.08
CA ALA A 58 -0.57 6.59 -6.86
C ALA A 58 -1.28 5.52 -6.02
N LEU A 59 -2.60 5.60 -5.85
CA LEU A 59 -3.38 4.60 -5.13
C LEU A 59 -3.36 3.24 -5.83
N VAL A 60 -3.50 3.19 -7.15
CA VAL A 60 -3.41 1.93 -7.91
C VAL A 60 -2.02 1.31 -7.76
N ALA A 61 -0.96 2.08 -7.94
CA ALA A 61 0.40 1.57 -7.84
C ALA A 61 0.75 1.07 -6.42
N HIS A 62 0.42 1.86 -5.39
CA HIS A 62 0.98 1.65 -4.06
C HIS A 62 0.01 0.96 -3.10
N ASN A 63 -1.29 1.20 -3.21
CA ASN A 63 -2.30 0.51 -2.41
C ASN A 63 -2.75 -0.80 -3.07
N MET A 64 -3.04 -0.83 -4.38
CA MET A 64 -3.55 -2.04 -5.05
C MET A 64 -2.41 -2.98 -5.46
N ALA A 65 -1.45 -2.49 -6.24
CA ALA A 65 -0.36 -3.31 -6.76
C ALA A 65 0.79 -3.52 -5.76
N LYS A 66 0.74 -2.88 -4.59
CA LYS A 66 1.77 -2.96 -3.52
C LYS A 66 3.18 -2.62 -4.01
N ALA A 67 3.30 -1.75 -5.02
CA ALA A 67 4.58 -1.23 -5.44
C ALA A 67 5.16 -0.32 -4.35
N PRO A 68 6.48 -0.36 -4.08
CA PRO A 68 7.09 0.51 -3.08
C PRO A 68 7.11 1.97 -3.56
N VAL A 69 6.71 2.89 -2.68
CA VAL A 69 6.80 4.34 -2.91
C VAL A 69 8.26 4.77 -2.92
N ARG A 70 8.67 5.61 -3.89
CA ARG A 70 10.09 5.95 -4.11
C ARG A 70 10.53 7.29 -3.55
N ASP A 71 9.60 8.22 -3.35
CA ASP A 71 9.89 9.58 -2.93
C ASP A 71 8.85 10.08 -1.91
N LEU A 72 9.23 11.12 -1.16
CA LEU A 72 8.39 11.69 -0.10
C LEU A 72 7.14 12.41 -0.66
N ALA A 73 7.23 13.02 -1.86
CA ALA A 73 6.12 13.76 -2.43
C ALA A 73 4.96 12.82 -2.78
N THR A 74 5.26 11.68 -3.41
CA THR A 74 4.29 10.62 -3.68
C THR A 74 3.69 10.07 -2.38
N LEU A 75 4.50 9.88 -1.33
CA LEU A 75 4.00 9.39 -0.05
C LEU A 75 3.03 10.40 0.61
N LYS A 76 3.36 11.70 0.55
CA LYS A 76 2.48 12.79 1.02
C LYS A 76 1.20 12.88 0.21
N LEU A 77 1.27 12.77 -1.11
CA LEU A 77 0.10 12.76 -2.01
C LEU A 77 -0.87 11.63 -1.64
N ILE A 78 -0.36 10.43 -1.40
CA ILE A 78 -1.19 9.29 -0.98
C ILE A 78 -1.84 9.58 0.38
N GLY A 79 -1.06 10.05 1.35
CA GLY A 79 -1.55 10.36 2.69
C GLY A 79 -2.68 11.40 2.67
N SER A 80 -2.46 12.54 1.99
CA SER A 80 -3.47 13.59 1.88
C SER A 80 -4.71 13.11 1.12
N THR A 81 -4.53 12.31 0.06
CA THR A 81 -5.64 11.73 -0.70
C THR A 81 -6.50 10.82 0.19
N LEU A 82 -5.90 9.95 1.00
CA LEU A 82 -6.66 9.06 1.89
C LEU A 82 -7.49 9.84 2.91
N VAL A 83 -6.91 10.89 3.52
CA VAL A 83 -7.63 11.76 4.48
C VAL A 83 -8.80 12.47 3.80
N GLU A 84 -8.58 12.97 2.58
CA GLU A 84 -9.60 13.68 1.82
C GLU A 84 -10.77 12.76 1.44
N LEU A 85 -10.47 11.56 0.95
CA LEU A 85 -11.47 10.56 0.56
C LEU A 85 -12.25 10.03 1.76
N GLU A 86 -11.58 9.75 2.88
CA GLU A 86 -12.24 9.35 4.13
C GLU A 86 -13.18 10.45 4.61
N SER A 87 -12.71 11.69 4.68
CA SER A 87 -13.52 12.84 5.10
C SER A 87 -14.74 13.03 4.19
N ALA A 88 -14.57 12.87 2.87
CA ALA A 88 -15.66 12.91 1.90
C ALA A 88 -16.71 11.84 2.16
N PHE A 89 -16.26 10.59 2.33
CA PHE A 89 -17.12 9.44 2.55
C PHE A 89 -17.94 9.62 3.82
N LEU A 90 -17.30 10.04 4.92
CA LEU A 90 -17.96 10.29 6.19
C LEU A 90 -18.99 11.42 6.10
N ALA A 91 -18.69 12.49 5.36
CA ALA A 91 -19.61 13.61 5.16
C ALA A 91 -20.84 13.21 4.32
N GLN A 92 -20.62 12.42 3.27
CA GLN A 92 -21.66 12.00 2.33
C GLN A 92 -22.60 10.96 2.92
N HIS A 93 -22.05 9.90 3.52
CA HIS A 93 -22.85 8.75 3.95
C HIS A 93 -23.27 8.81 5.41
N ARG A 94 -22.62 9.66 6.23
CA ARG A 94 -22.90 9.82 7.66
C ARG A 94 -23.05 8.49 8.40
N PRO A 95 -22.07 7.58 8.29
CA PRO A 95 -22.15 6.27 8.94
C PRO A 95 -22.27 6.41 10.46
N ASP A 96 -22.75 5.36 11.12
CA ASP A 96 -22.84 5.30 12.57
C ASP A 96 -21.45 5.22 13.23
N GLN A 97 -21.41 5.23 14.56
CA GLN A 97 -20.14 5.21 15.30
C GLN A 97 -19.33 3.94 15.04
N PHE A 98 -19.98 2.79 14.89
CA PHE A 98 -19.30 1.51 14.69
C PHE A 98 -18.65 1.46 13.30
N ASP A 99 -19.39 1.84 12.26
CA ASP A 99 -18.88 1.90 10.90
C ASP A 99 -17.75 2.93 10.76
N ARG A 100 -17.84 4.08 11.45
CA ARG A 100 -16.73 5.06 11.51
C ARG A 100 -15.46 4.45 12.07
N MET A 101 -15.56 3.68 13.15
CA MET A 101 -14.39 3.00 13.75
C MET A 101 -13.80 1.98 12.77
N LEU A 102 -14.65 1.24 12.05
CA LEU A 102 -14.21 0.27 11.05
C LEU A 102 -13.49 0.94 9.87
N ILE A 103 -14.04 2.05 9.36
CA ILE A 103 -13.46 2.84 8.27
C ILE A 103 -12.09 3.38 8.69
N ALA A 104 -11.98 3.98 9.87
CA ALA A 104 -10.71 4.49 10.38
C ALA A 104 -9.67 3.37 10.56
N ALA A 105 -10.07 2.23 11.12
CA ALA A 105 -9.18 1.09 11.32
C ALA A 105 -8.67 0.49 10.00
N GLU A 106 -9.52 0.35 8.98
CA GLU A 106 -9.11 -0.16 7.68
C GLU A 106 -8.26 0.87 6.92
N THR A 107 -8.57 2.16 7.01
CA THR A 107 -7.77 3.23 6.41
C THR A 107 -6.36 3.25 7.01
N GLU A 108 -6.25 3.16 8.34
CA GLU A 108 -4.97 3.07 9.05
C GLU A 108 -4.16 1.85 8.63
N LYS A 109 -4.82 0.68 8.55
CA LYS A 109 -4.17 -0.57 8.13
C LYS A 109 -3.61 -0.46 6.70
N ARG A 110 -4.35 0.16 5.78
CA ARG A 110 -3.89 0.38 4.40
C ARG A 110 -2.71 1.35 4.36
N TRP A 111 -2.80 2.45 5.08
CA TRP A 111 -1.74 3.45 5.19
C TRP A 111 -0.45 2.85 5.75
N THR A 112 -0.55 2.12 6.86
CA THR A 112 0.59 1.41 7.48
C THR A 112 1.19 0.36 6.55
N ALA A 113 0.40 -0.35 5.76
CA ALA A 113 0.91 -1.29 4.77
C ALA A 113 1.74 -0.60 3.66
N ILE A 114 1.30 0.58 3.19
CA ILE A 114 2.02 1.37 2.17
C ILE A 114 3.37 1.85 2.72
N ARG A 115 3.38 2.48 3.90
CA ARG A 115 4.59 2.93 4.60
C ARG A 115 5.57 1.78 4.81
N ARG A 116 5.08 0.64 5.29
CA ARG A 116 5.87 -0.58 5.52
C ARG A 116 6.48 -1.13 4.24
N THR A 117 5.77 -1.08 3.12
CA THR A 117 6.26 -1.57 1.82
C THR A 117 7.42 -0.72 1.33
N ALA A 118 7.31 0.61 1.43
CA ALA A 118 8.39 1.53 1.09
C ALA A 118 9.64 1.32 1.97
N LEU A 119 9.44 1.18 3.30
CA LEU A 119 10.53 0.89 4.23
C LEU A 119 11.22 -0.42 3.89
N ARG A 120 10.47 -1.53 3.75
CA ARG A 120 11.07 -2.84 3.45
C ARG A 120 11.78 -2.88 2.11
N ALA A 121 11.30 -2.16 1.12
CA ALA A 121 11.97 -2.06 -0.17
C ALA A 121 13.28 -1.25 -0.10
N GLY A 122 13.49 -0.49 0.97
CA GLY A 122 14.63 0.42 1.12
C GLY A 122 14.53 1.60 0.15
N THR A 123 13.33 1.94 -0.32
CA THR A 123 13.11 3.10 -1.19
C THR A 123 13.06 4.38 -0.37
N LEU A 124 12.35 4.36 0.76
CA LEU A 124 12.27 5.45 1.73
C LEU A 124 12.91 5.08 3.07
N GLY A 125 13.45 6.07 3.77
CA GLY A 125 13.95 5.95 5.15
C GLY A 125 12.83 6.22 6.16
N LEU A 126 13.13 6.01 7.45
CA LEU A 126 12.18 6.30 8.53
C LEU A 126 11.86 7.80 8.62
N ASP A 127 12.82 8.66 8.32
CA ASP A 127 12.71 10.12 8.24
C ASP A 127 11.65 10.59 7.24
N ALA A 128 11.62 10.00 6.04
CA ALA A 128 10.61 10.30 5.05
C ALA A 128 9.22 9.82 5.50
N VAL A 129 9.16 8.65 6.14
CA VAL A 129 7.89 8.08 6.62
C VAL A 129 7.31 8.92 7.77
N THR A 130 8.14 9.40 8.70
CA THR A 130 7.70 10.31 9.76
C THR A 130 7.33 11.69 9.20
N ALA A 131 8.08 12.22 8.23
CA ALA A 131 7.76 13.49 7.57
C ALA A 131 6.48 13.45 6.72
N SER A 132 5.97 12.25 6.38
CA SER A 132 4.68 12.04 5.72
C SER A 132 3.52 11.81 6.69
N SER A 133 3.76 11.91 7.99
CA SER A 133 2.75 11.72 9.04
C SER A 133 1.49 12.54 8.74
N GLN A 134 0.34 11.89 8.91
CA GLN A 134 -0.99 12.49 8.84
C GLN A 134 -1.65 12.21 10.19
N PRO A 135 -2.02 13.22 10.99
CA PRO A 135 -2.49 13.02 12.37
C PRO A 135 -3.70 12.08 12.50
N THR A 136 -4.58 12.06 11.50
CA THR A 136 -5.76 11.18 11.45
C THR A 136 -5.42 9.73 11.14
N LEU A 137 -4.21 9.45 10.66
CA LEU A 137 -3.70 8.14 10.23
C LEU A 137 -2.51 7.66 11.08
N GLU A 138 -2.54 7.94 12.40
CA GLU A 138 -1.46 7.56 13.33
C GLU A 138 -1.89 6.57 14.42
N ALA A 139 -3.11 6.05 14.38
CA ALA A 139 -3.71 5.37 15.53
C ALA A 139 -3.14 3.97 15.84
N SER A 140 -2.34 3.32 14.97
CA SER A 140 -1.85 1.96 15.25
C SER A 140 -0.57 1.56 14.50
N GLY A 141 0.56 1.51 15.21
CA GLY A 141 1.62 0.55 14.86
C GLY A 141 3.05 1.07 14.68
N THR A 142 3.48 2.08 15.43
CA THR A 142 4.88 2.56 15.47
C THR A 142 5.92 1.44 15.62
N ASN A 143 5.65 0.42 16.46
CA ASN A 143 6.61 -0.67 16.70
C ASN A 143 6.82 -1.60 15.47
N SER A 144 5.81 -1.75 14.61
CA SER A 144 5.91 -2.58 13.39
C SER A 144 6.70 -1.91 12.26
N LEU A 145 6.77 -0.58 12.28
CA LEU A 145 7.49 0.24 11.31
C LEU A 145 9.01 0.22 11.58
N LEU A 146 9.43 0.16 12.85
CA LEU A 146 10.84 0.08 13.24
C LEU A 146 11.54 -1.15 12.66
N TRP A 147 10.96 -2.35 12.84
CA TRP A 147 11.49 -3.60 12.25
C TRP A 147 11.53 -3.57 10.72
N SER A 148 10.58 -2.88 10.11
CA SER A 148 10.50 -2.75 8.66
C SER A 148 11.57 -1.79 8.12
N GLY A 149 11.88 -0.73 8.87
CA GLY A 149 13.00 0.18 8.60
C GLY A 149 14.35 -0.54 8.62
N LEU A 150 14.59 -1.41 9.60
CA LEU A 150 15.84 -2.21 9.69
C LEU A 150 16.06 -3.13 8.48
N ILE A 151 15.00 -3.76 7.97
CA ILE A 151 15.09 -4.58 6.73
C ILE A 151 15.41 -3.68 5.52
N GLY A 152 14.82 -2.50 5.47
CA GLY A 152 15.03 -1.51 4.42
C GLY A 152 16.46 -0.99 4.33
N THR A 153 17.03 -0.62 5.47
CA THR A 153 18.41 -0.12 5.55
C THR A 153 19.42 -1.18 5.09
N ALA A 154 19.23 -2.44 5.46
CA ALA A 154 20.06 -3.55 4.99
C ALA A 154 20.03 -3.70 3.46
N ARG A 155 18.85 -3.62 2.82
CA ARG A 155 18.73 -3.68 1.35
C ARG A 155 19.29 -2.46 0.64
N ARG A 156 19.14 -1.26 1.24
CA ARG A 156 19.73 -0.03 0.69
C ARG A 156 21.26 -0.13 0.66
N ALA A 157 21.87 -0.58 1.76
CA ALA A 157 23.31 -0.81 1.85
C ALA A 157 23.80 -1.84 0.81
N GLN A 158 23.08 -2.96 0.62
CA GLN A 158 23.41 -3.95 -0.41
C GLN A 158 23.35 -3.38 -1.84
N ARG A 159 22.38 -2.50 -2.15
CA ARG A 159 22.29 -1.85 -3.48
C ARG A 159 23.44 -0.88 -3.72
N THR A 160 23.81 -0.08 -2.73
CA THR A 160 24.95 0.85 -2.83
C THR A 160 26.27 0.09 -3.03
N LEU A 161 26.48 -1.01 -2.31
CA LEU A 161 27.66 -1.87 -2.45
C LEU A 161 27.72 -2.58 -3.82
N LYS A 162 26.56 -2.97 -4.37
CA LYS A 162 26.49 -3.59 -5.71
C LYS A 162 26.68 -2.57 -6.84
N GLY A 163 26.28 -1.31 -6.62
CA GLY A 163 26.52 -0.20 -7.57
C GLY A 163 27.96 0.32 -7.56
N SER A 164 28.70 0.15 -6.46
CA SER A 164 30.12 0.52 -6.35
C SER A 164 31.10 -0.54 -6.89
N ARG A 165 30.57 -1.67 -7.38
CA ARG A 165 31.34 -2.80 -7.95
C ARG A 165 31.07 -3.02 -9.45
N ALA A 166 30.43 -2.06 -10.11
CA ALA A 166 30.28 -1.98 -11.55
C ALA A 166 31.08 -0.78 -12.06
#